data_AF-G7WBM9-F1
#
_entry.id   AF-G7WBM9-F1
#
_cell.length_a   1.000
_cell.length_b   1.000
_cell.length_c   1.000
_cell.angle_alpha   90.00
_cell.angle_beta   90.00
_cell.angle_gamma   90.00
#
_symmetry.space_group_name_H-M   'P 1'
#
loop_
_entity.id
_entity.type
_entity.pdbx_description
1 polymer ?
#
loop_
_entity_poly.entity_id
_entity_poly.type
_entity_poly.pdbx_seq_one_letter_code
_entity_poly.pdbx_strand_id
1 'polypeptide(L)' 'MQLNEIETKKVLDQGMLTRSVIETETAMKKCQLYNEMAKDPAVKGFFKEQAKALDDVVGHFKRGIVELQ' A
#
# COMPACT_ATOMS: atom_id res chain seq x y z
N MET A 1 -14.46 -29.71 9.02
CA MET A 1 -14.06 -28.93 7.83
C MET A 1 -14.02 -27.43 8.07
N GLN A 2 -14.91 -26.82 8.87
CA GLN A 2 -14.91 -25.37 9.15
C GLN A 2 -13.58 -24.79 9.66
N LEU A 3 -12.80 -25.53 10.47
CA LEU A 3 -11.47 -25.08 10.92
C LEU A 3 -10.50 -24.83 9.74
N ASN A 4 -10.54 -25.68 8.71
CA ASN A 4 -9.69 -25.55 7.52
C ASN A 4 -10.09 -24.34 6.66
N GLU A 5 -11.38 -23.98 6.63
CA GLU A 5 -11.87 -22.80 5.91
C GLU A 5 -11.42 -21.50 6.57
N ILE A 6 -11.43 -21.44 7.92
CA ILE A 6 -10.97 -20.27 8.68
C ILE A 6 -9.46 -20.07 8.50
N GLU A 7 -8.66 -21.13 8.58
CA GLU A 7 -7.21 -21.06 8.35
C GLU A 7 -6.89 -20.66 6.91
N THR A 8 -7.60 -21.23 5.94
CA THR A 8 -7.46 -20.85 4.52
C THR A 8 -7.77 -19.37 4.31
N LYS A 9 -8.87 -18.87 4.90
CA LYS A 9 -9.23 -17.44 4.84
C LYS A 9 -8.14 -16.57 5.44
N LYS A 10 -7.59 -16.92 6.62
CA LYS A 10 -6.52 -16.15 7.27
C LYS A 10 -5.28 -16.04 6.37
N VAL A 11 -4.87 -17.13 5.71
CA VAL A 11 -3.74 -17.12 4.77
C VAL A 11 -4.03 -16.23 3.56
N LEU A 12 -5.23 -16.32 2.98
CA LEU A 12 -5.61 -15.50 1.82
C LEU A 12 -5.67 -14.00 2.18
N ASP A 13 -6.25 -13.66 3.33
CA ASP A 13 -6.32 -12.28 3.83
C ASP A 13 -4.90 -11.71 4.06
N GLN A 14 -4.01 -12.50 4.67
CA GLN A 14 -2.62 -12.11 4.89
C GLN A 14 -1.88 -11.90 3.55
N GLY A 15 -2.09 -12.80 2.58
CA GLY A 15 -1.53 -12.68 1.24
C GLY A 15 -2.01 -11.43 0.51
N MET A 16 -3.32 -11.13 0.61
CA MET A 16 -3.92 -9.93 0.03
C MET A 16 -3.30 -8.66 0.63
N LEU A 17 -3.24 -8.53 1.96
CA LEU A 17 -2.68 -7.36 2.61
C LEU A 17 -1.19 -7.19 2.30
N THR A 18 -0.43 -8.28 2.27
CA THR A 18 1.00 -8.25 1.90
C THR A 18 1.18 -7.70 0.49
N ARG A 19 0.38 -8.19 -0.48
CA ARG A 19 0.41 -7.69 -1.85
C ARG A 19 0.03 -6.21 -1.92
N SER A 20 -1.01 -5.80 -1.21
CA SER A 20 -1.45 -4.41 -1.16
C SER A 20 -0.37 -3.47 -0.62
N VAL A 21 0.39 -3.89 0.40
CA VAL A 21 1.55 -3.13 0.89
C VAL A 21 2.59 -2.94 -0.21
N ILE A 22 3.00 -4.02 -0.87
CA ILE A 22 4.04 -3.99 -1.93
C ILE A 22 3.62 -3.07 -3.09
N GLU A 23 2.39 -3.22 -3.57
CA GLU A 23 1.87 -2.43 -4.68
C GLU A 23 1.77 -0.94 -4.33
N THR A 24 1.34 -0.64 -3.10
CA THR A 24 1.21 0.75 -2.61
C THR A 24 2.58 1.40 -2.40
N GLU A 25 3.54 0.69 -1.79
CA GLU A 25 4.92 1.18 -1.65
C GLU A 25 5.58 1.40 -3.02
N THR A 26 5.30 0.53 -3.99
CA THR A 26 5.78 0.69 -5.38
C THR A 26 5.16 1.94 -6.04
N ALA A 27 3.85 2.14 -5.89
CA ALA A 27 3.17 3.34 -6.40
C ALA A 27 3.72 4.63 -5.75
N MET A 28 4.02 4.58 -4.45
CA MET A 28 4.60 5.71 -3.71
C MET A 28 5.96 6.09 -4.27
N LYS A 29 6.85 5.11 -4.49
CA LYS A 29 8.17 5.34 -5.10
C LYS A 29 8.06 5.89 -6.52
N LYS A 30 7.08 5.44 -7.30
CA LYS A 30 6.80 6.03 -8.63
C LYS A 30 6.37 7.48 -8.52
N CYS A 31 5.51 7.84 -7.56
CA CYS A 31 5.14 9.23 -7.33
C CYS A 31 6.36 10.09 -6.93
N GLN A 32 7.23 9.60 -6.07
CA GLN A 32 8.48 10.28 -5.71
C GLN A 32 9.36 10.52 -6.94
N LEU A 33 9.55 9.49 -7.78
CA LEU A 33 10.30 9.61 -9.03
C LEU A 33 9.66 10.63 -9.99
N TYR A 34 8.34 10.60 -10.16
CA TYR A 34 7.64 11.54 -11.04
C TYR A 34 7.68 12.97 -10.52
N ASN A 35 7.66 13.18 -9.20
CA ASN A 35 7.91 14.48 -8.59
C ASN A 35 9.29 15.04 -8.94
N GLU A 36 10.32 14.19 -8.92
CA GLU A 36 11.70 14.58 -9.27
C GLU A 36 11.83 14.92 -10.77
N MET A 37 11.15 14.16 -11.63
CA MET A 37 11.15 14.36 -13.08
C MET A 37 10.30 15.55 -13.55
N ALA A 38 9.27 15.93 -12.78
CA ALA A 38 8.34 16.98 -13.15
C ALA A 38 9.00 18.36 -13.17
N LYS A 39 8.82 19.08 -14.29
CA LYS A 39 9.24 20.48 -14.44
C LYS A 39 8.15 21.47 -14.05
N ASP A 40 6.89 21.08 -14.26
CA ASP A 40 5.74 21.90 -13.91
C ASP A 40 5.50 21.88 -12.38
N PRO A 41 5.39 23.05 -11.72
CA PRO A 41 5.18 23.11 -10.27
C PRO A 41 3.90 22.43 -9.77
N ALA A 42 2.80 22.48 -10.54
CA ALA A 42 1.54 21.86 -10.14
C ALA A 42 1.63 20.34 -10.24
N VAL A 43 2.22 19.81 -11.32
CA VAL A 43 2.48 18.37 -11.47
C VAL A 43 3.42 17.85 -10.38
N LYS A 44 4.44 18.64 -10.03
CA LYS A 44 5.34 18.34 -8.91
C LYS A 44 4.57 18.26 -7.59
N GLY A 45 3.76 19.28 -7.28
CA GLY A 45 2.90 19.31 -6.10
C GLY A 45 2.00 18.08 -6.01
N PHE A 46 1.30 17.75 -7.10
CA PHE A 46 0.43 16.58 -7.20
C PHE A 46 1.15 15.29 -6.80
N PHE A 47 2.29 14.96 -7.42
CA PHE A 47 2.99 13.71 -7.11
C PHE A 47 3.55 13.67 -5.68
N LYS A 48 3.91 14.82 -5.10
CA LYS A 48 4.32 14.90 -3.70
C LYS A 48 3.18 14.54 -2.74
N GLU A 49 2.00 15.10 -3.00
CA GLU A 49 0.81 14.85 -2.17
C GLU A 49 0.33 13.40 -2.31
N GLN A 50 0.32 12.86 -3.54
CA GLN A 50 -0.01 11.46 -3.78
C GLN A 50 0.96 10.50 -3.06
N ALA A 51 2.27 10.79 -3.07
CA ALA A 51 3.24 9.97 -2.34
C ALA A 51 2.95 9.95 -0.82
N LYS A 52 2.56 11.10 -0.24
CA LYS A 52 2.19 11.19 1.17
C LYS A 52 0.90 10.41 1.47
N ALA A 53 -0.13 10.53 0.63
CA ALA A 53 -1.37 9.80 0.81
C ALA A 53 -1.17 8.27 0.73
N LEU A 54 -0.26 7.80 -0.13
CA LEU A 54 0.07 6.38 -0.23
C LEU A 54 0.76 5.85 1.02
N ASP A 55 1.52 6.66 1.77
CA ASP A 55 2.12 6.27 3.05
C ASP A 55 1.04 5.98 4.11
N ASP A 56 0.00 6.81 4.17
CA ASP A 56 -1.15 6.59 5.06
C ASP A 56 -1.87 5.27 4.74
N VAL A 57 -2.00 4.94 3.45
CA VAL A 57 -2.59 3.68 2.96
C VAL A 57 -1.70 2.48 3.33
N VAL A 58 -0.39 2.58 3.17
CA VAL A 58 0.56 1.55 3.64
C VAL A 58 0.40 1.32 5.14
N GLY A 59 0.27 2.40 5.93
CA GLY A 59 0.00 2.33 7.36
C GLY A 59 -1.30 1.59 7.70
N HIS A 60 -2.37 1.83 6.93
CA HIS A 60 -3.63 1.09 7.07
C HIS A 60 -3.46 -0.41 6.83
N PHE A 61 -2.82 -0.82 5.74
CA PHE A 61 -2.61 -2.25 5.46
C PHE A 61 -1.69 -2.93 6.46
N LYS A 62 -0.64 -2.25 6.94
CA LYS A 62 0.25 -2.78 7.99
C LYS A 62 -0.49 -3.02 9.30
N ARG A 63 -1.43 -2.14 9.68
CA ARG A 63 -2.32 -2.38 10.84
C ARG A 63 -3.19 -3.62 10.64
N GLY A 64 -3.78 -3.78 9.45
CA GLY A 64 -4.56 -4.98 9.12
C GLY A 64 -3.75 -6.28 9.25
N ILE A 65 -2.47 -6.27 8.87
CA ILE A 65 -1.59 -7.46 9.04
C ILE A 65 -1.41 -7.81 10.52
N VAL A 66 -1.22 -6.80 11.38
CA VAL A 66 -1.10 -7.00 12.84
C VAL A 66 -2.39 -7.54 13.42
N GLU A 67 -3.55 -7.04 12.97
CA GLU A 67 -4.87 -7.50 13.44
C GLU A 67 -5.20 -8.96 13.02
N LEU A 68 -4.55 -9.46 11.96
CA LEU A 68 -4.70 -10.86 11.53
C LEU A 68 -3.81 -11.84 12.29
N GLN A 69 -2.77 -11.38 13.02
CA GLN A 69 -1.83 -12.24 13.72
C GLN A 69 -2.47 -12.88 14.96
#